data_AF-A0A5C9C3P2-F1
#
_entry.id   AF-A0A5C9C3P2-F1
#
_cell.length_a   1.000
_cell.length_b   1.000
_cell.length_c   1.000
_cell.angle_alpha   90.00
_cell.angle_beta   90.00
_cell.angle_gamma   90.00
#
_symmetry.space_group_name_H-M   'P 1'
#
loop_
_entity.id
_entity.type
_entity.pdbx_description
1 polymer ?
#
loop_
_entity_poly.entity_id
_entity_poly.type
_entity_poly.pdbx_seq_one_letter_code
_entity_poly.pdbx_strand_id
1 'polypeptide(L)'
;MTDAVCSGDGAPDAAHVGNVLFDLEAKIVRSQILNGDPRIDGRDTRTVRPITVRSGVLPRTHGSALFTRGETQALVIATLGTGRDEQIIDALAGEYRDRFMLHYNMPPFATGETGRV
;
A
#
# COMPACT_ATOMS: atom_id res chain seq x y z
N MET A 1 24.29 -7.92 9.11
CA MET A 1 24.59 -7.18 10.36
C MET A 1 24.15 -7.97 11.59
N THR A 2 22.99 -8.63 11.53
CA THR A 2 22.48 -9.59 12.54
C THR A 2 23.36 -10.82 12.72
N ASP A 3 23.94 -11.36 11.65
CA ASP A 3 24.69 -12.63 11.68
C ASP A 3 25.95 -12.59 12.58
N ALA A 4 26.51 -11.39 12.77
CA ALA A 4 27.69 -11.18 13.63
C ALA A 4 27.36 -11.22 15.14
N VAL A 5 26.09 -11.04 15.52
CA VAL A 5 25.65 -11.00 16.94
C VAL A 5 24.98 -12.30 17.36
N CYS A 6 24.61 -13.15 16.39
CA CYS A 6 23.92 -14.42 16.61
C CYS A 6 24.89 -15.62 16.65
N SER A 7 26.20 -15.38 16.67
CA SER A 7 27.23 -16.43 16.61
C SER A 7 27.84 -16.68 17.99
N GLY A 8 27.54 -17.84 18.59
CA GLY A 8 28.12 -18.29 19.87
C GLY A 8 27.11 -19.01 20.77
N ASP A 9 27.61 -19.70 21.78
CA ASP A 9 26.78 -20.40 22.77
C ASP A 9 26.12 -19.36 23.71
N GLY A 10 24.79 -19.37 23.80
CA GLY A 10 24.01 -18.34 24.52
C GLY A 10 23.77 -17.04 23.75
N ALA A 11 24.12 -16.98 22.46
CA ALA A 11 23.80 -15.83 21.61
C ALA A 11 22.28 -15.67 21.40
N PRO A 12 21.76 -14.43 21.29
CA PRO A 12 20.36 -14.20 20.97
C PRO A 12 20.03 -14.71 19.57
N ASP A 13 18.81 -15.21 19.38
CA ASP A 13 18.36 -15.64 18.06
C ASP A 13 18.15 -14.44 17.12
N ALA A 14 18.25 -14.69 15.82
CA ALA A 14 18.18 -13.64 14.80
C ALA A 14 16.84 -12.90 14.80
N ALA A 15 15.73 -13.56 15.16
CA ALA A 15 14.42 -12.91 15.23
C ALA A 15 14.36 -11.97 16.43
N HIS A 16 14.92 -12.37 17.59
CA HIS A 16 15.04 -11.50 18.76
C HIS A 16 15.86 -10.25 18.46
N VAL A 17 17.03 -10.41 17.83
CA VAL A 17 17.86 -9.26 17.43
C VAL A 17 17.12 -8.37 16.43
N GLY A 18 16.44 -8.96 15.44
CA GLY A 18 15.64 -8.22 14.47
C GLY A 18 14.54 -7.38 15.12
N ASN A 19 13.82 -7.92 16.10
CA ASN A 19 12.78 -7.21 16.83
C ASN A 19 13.34 -6.03 17.63
N VAL A 20 14.48 -6.21 18.32
CA VAL A 20 15.12 -5.13 19.08
C VAL A 20 15.56 -3.99 18.16
N LEU A 21 16.11 -4.31 16.99
CA LEU A 21 16.48 -3.29 15.99
C LEU A 21 15.26 -2.55 15.45
N PHE A 22 14.19 -3.28 15.13
CA PHE A 22 12.93 -2.68 14.69
C PHE A 22 12.34 -1.73 15.73
N ASP A 23 12.32 -2.13 17.00
CA ASP A 23 11.82 -1.30 18.10
C ASP A 23 12.67 -0.04 18.30
N LEU A 24 13.99 -0.16 18.15
CA LEU A 24 14.92 0.96 18.23
C LEU A 24 14.68 1.96 17.09
N GLU A 25 14.59 1.48 15.84
CA GLU A 25 14.28 2.32 14.68
C GLU A 25 12.94 3.06 14.86
N ALA A 26 11.89 2.34 15.27
CA ALA A 26 10.58 2.92 15.53
C ALA A 26 10.64 3.99 16.62
N LYS A 27 11.38 3.75 17.71
CA LYS A 27 11.57 4.71 18.80
C LYS A 27 12.30 5.97 18.34
N ILE A 28 13.35 5.83 17.55
CA ILE A 28 14.14 6.96 17.04
C ILE A 28 13.28 7.84 16.13
N VAL A 29 12.64 7.25 15.11
CA VAL A 29 11.83 8.01 14.14
C VAL A 29 10.66 8.74 14.83
N ARG A 30 10.01 8.08 15.81
CA ARG A 30 8.94 8.71 16.59
C ARG A 30 9.45 9.88 17.43
N SER A 31 10.60 9.70 18.09
CA SER A 31 11.16 10.74 18.96
C SER A 31 11.58 11.97 18.15
N GLN A 32 12.18 11.79 16.97
CA GLN A 32 12.52 12.89 16.04
C GLN A 32 11.28 13.71 15.68
N ILE A 33 10.20 13.06 15.24
CA ILE A 33 8.95 13.75 14.86
C ILE A 33 8.35 14.51 16.06
N LEU A 34 8.36 13.91 17.26
CA LEU A 34 7.85 14.56 18.48
C LEU A 34 8.71 15.75 18.94
N ASN A 35 10.01 15.72 18.65
CA ASN A 35 10.95 16.80 18.94
C ASN A 35 10.91 17.93 17.90
N GLY A 36 10.09 17.80 16.86
CA GLY A 36 9.92 18.82 15.82
C GLY A 36 10.86 18.67 14.62
N ASP A 37 11.62 17.56 14.54
CA ASP A 37 12.43 17.26 13.37
C ASP A 37 11.53 16.91 12.17
N PRO A 38 12.00 17.15 10.92
CA PRO A 38 11.32 16.68 9.73
C PRO A 38 11.13 15.16 9.74
N ARG A 39 10.07 14.69 9.06
CA ARG A 39 9.86 13.25 8.82
C ARG A 39 11.01 12.69 7.99
N ILE A 40 11.09 11.35 7.91
CA ILE A 40 12.17 10.63 7.20
C ILE A 40 12.42 11.10 5.75
N ASP A 41 11.40 11.60 5.06
CA ASP A 41 11.51 12.11 3.69
C ASP A 41 11.61 13.65 3.62
N GLY A 42 11.99 14.29 4.74
CA GLY A 42 12.22 15.74 4.86
C GLY A 42 10.97 16.59 4.98
N ARG A 43 9.76 16.00 4.95
CA ARG A 43 8.49 16.75 5.04
C ARG A 43 8.10 17.05 6.48
N ASP A 44 7.33 18.12 6.66
CA ASP A 44 6.63 18.37 7.91
C ASP A 44 5.38 17.46 8.10
N THR A 45 4.65 17.66 9.19
CA THR A 45 3.47 16.86 9.54
C THR A 45 2.21 17.18 8.71
N ARG A 46 2.24 18.21 7.88
CA ARG A 46 1.10 18.73 7.09
C ARG A 46 1.30 18.61 5.58
N THR A 47 2.55 18.57 5.13
CA THR A 47 2.93 18.57 3.72
C THR A 47 2.60 17.23 3.08
N VAL A 48 1.77 17.27 2.05
CA VAL A 48 1.42 16.11 1.23
C VAL A 48 2.50 15.87 0.18
N ARG A 49 2.80 14.61 -0.15
CA ARG A 49 3.73 14.26 -1.25
C ARG A 49 3.24 14.84 -2.57
N PRO A 50 4.12 15.11 -3.55
CA PRO A 50 3.73 15.61 -4.87
C PRO A 50 2.64 14.73 -5.51
N ILE A 51 1.63 15.38 -6.12
CA ILE A 51 0.50 14.72 -6.76
C ILE A 51 0.52 15.00 -8.25
N THR A 52 0.30 13.96 -9.06
CA THR A 52 -0.02 14.10 -10.49
C THR A 52 -1.27 13.29 -10.83
N VAL A 53 -2.08 13.85 -11.72
CA VAL A 53 -3.35 13.26 -12.15
C VAL A 53 -3.42 13.31 -13.67
N ARG A 54 -3.69 12.18 -14.31
CA ARG A 54 -3.93 12.08 -15.76
C ARG A 54 -5.23 11.33 -16.00
N SER A 55 -6.17 11.94 -16.71
CA SER A 55 -7.42 11.30 -17.15
C SER A 55 -7.32 10.81 -18.59
N GLY A 56 -8.11 9.81 -18.96
CA GLY A 56 -8.19 9.31 -20.34
C GLY A 56 -6.89 8.63 -20.81
N VAL A 57 -6.15 8.00 -19.90
CA VAL A 57 -4.85 7.38 -20.19
C VAL A 57 -4.95 6.12 -21.06
N LEU A 58 -6.12 5.48 -21.09
CA LEU A 58 -6.42 4.34 -21.96
C LEU A 58 -7.51 4.73 -22.97
N PRO A 59 -7.28 4.53 -24.29
CA PRO A 59 -8.14 5.10 -25.33
C PRO A 59 -9.49 4.41 -25.52
N ARG A 60 -9.68 3.20 -24.98
CA ARG A 60 -10.86 2.36 -25.25
C ARG A 60 -11.74 2.09 -24.02
N THR A 61 -11.28 2.47 -22.84
CA THR A 61 -12.06 2.32 -21.60
C THR A 61 -13.17 3.36 -21.55
N HIS A 62 -14.31 3.06 -20.90
CA HIS A 62 -15.34 4.08 -20.66
C HIS A 62 -14.80 5.26 -19.83
N GLY A 63 -13.94 4.97 -18.85
CA GLY A 63 -13.14 5.98 -18.16
C GLY A 63 -11.82 5.39 -17.68
N SER A 64 -10.76 6.19 -17.66
CA SER A 64 -9.48 5.79 -17.07
C SER A 64 -8.79 6.99 -16.41
N ALA A 65 -8.07 6.72 -15.33
CA ALA A 65 -7.26 7.71 -14.63
C ALA A 65 -5.98 7.09 -14.07
N LEU A 66 -4.86 7.79 -14.20
CA LEU A 66 -3.61 7.49 -13.51
C LEU A 66 -3.40 8.55 -12.44
N PHE A 67 -3.49 8.12 -11.18
CA PHE A 67 -3.23 8.95 -10.00
C PHE A 67 -1.89 8.58 -9.40
N THR A 68 -1.04 9.56 -9.12
CA THR A 68 0.25 9.34 -8.44
C THR A 68 0.39 10.33 -7.29
N ARG A 69 0.79 9.83 -6.11
CA ARG A 69 1.11 10.63 -4.92
C ARG A 69 2.40 10.13 -4.30
N GLY A 70 3.49 10.86 -4.53
CA GLY A 70 4.85 10.35 -4.28
C GLY A 70 5.05 9.03 -5.04
N GLU A 71 5.47 7.99 -4.34
CA GLU A 71 5.70 6.65 -4.93
C GLU A 71 4.43 5.78 -4.99
N THR A 72 3.32 6.23 -4.41
CA THR A 72 2.04 5.50 -4.51
C THR A 72 1.35 5.84 -5.83
N GLN A 73 1.15 4.86 -6.71
CA GLN A 73 0.50 5.03 -8.00
C GLN A 73 -0.67 4.06 -8.18
N ALA A 74 -1.78 4.53 -8.75
CA ALA A 74 -2.95 3.73 -9.08
C ALA A 74 -3.44 4.04 -10.49
N LEU A 75 -3.59 2.99 -11.31
CA LEU A 75 -4.34 3.03 -12.57
C LEU A 75 -5.77 2.55 -12.30
N VAL A 76 -6.73 3.45 -12.45
CA VAL A 76 -8.15 3.18 -12.21
C VAL A 76 -8.89 3.20 -13.54
N ILE A 77 -9.76 2.22 -13.75
CA ILE A 77 -10.56 2.06 -14.95
C ILE A 77 -12.03 1.96 -14.53
N ALA A 78 -12.88 2.77 -15.16
CA ALA A 78 -14.32 2.69 -15.02
C ALA A 78 -14.90 1.97 -16.24
N THR A 79 -15.81 1.04 -15.97
CA THR A 79 -16.58 0.33 -16.99
C THR A 79 -18.07 0.48 -16.68
N LEU A 80 -18.85 0.93 -17.65
CA LEU A 80 -20.30 1.04 -17.56
C LEU A 80 -20.94 -0.21 -18.14
N GLY A 81 -21.92 -0.74 -17.42
CA GLY A 81 -22.75 -1.87 -17.83
C GLY A 81 -24.24 -1.56 -17.73
N THR A 82 -25.04 -2.58 -17.95
CA THR A 82 -26.50 -2.59 -17.83
C THR A 82 -26.93 -3.35 -16.57
N GLY A 83 -28.23 -3.43 -16.30
CA GLY A 83 -28.76 -4.24 -15.19
C GLY A 83 -28.47 -5.75 -15.27
N ARG A 84 -27.96 -6.24 -16.42
CA ARG A 84 -27.48 -7.62 -16.57
C ARG A 84 -26.04 -7.82 -16.07
N ASP A 85 -25.29 -6.72 -15.91
CA ASP A 85 -23.89 -6.72 -15.47
C ASP A 85 -23.77 -6.49 -13.94
N GLU A 86 -24.90 -6.30 -13.26
CA GLU A 86 -24.97 -6.22 -11.80
C GLU A 86 -24.54 -7.54 -11.15
N GLN A 87 -23.82 -7.46 -10.03
CA GLN A 87 -23.40 -8.65 -9.30
C GLN A 87 -24.58 -9.19 -8.49
N ILE A 88 -24.98 -10.43 -8.74
CA ILE A 88 -25.94 -11.13 -7.88
C ILE A 88 -25.18 -11.70 -6.68
N ILE A 89 -25.64 -11.35 -5.48
CA ILE A 89 -25.05 -11.80 -4.22
C ILE A 89 -26.07 -12.67 -3.50
N ASP A 90 -25.79 -13.96 -3.42
CA ASP A 90 -26.53 -14.92 -2.61
C ASP A 90 -26.01 -14.85 -1.16
N ALA A 91 -26.58 -13.95 -0.38
CA ALA A 91 -26.21 -13.74 1.01
C ALA A 91 -27.15 -14.50 1.96
N LEU A 92 -26.67 -14.79 3.16
CA LEU A 92 -27.43 -15.52 4.17
C LEU A 92 -28.80 -14.87 4.51
N ALA A 93 -28.89 -13.54 4.42
CA ALA A 93 -30.11 -12.79 4.70
C ALA A 93 -31.08 -12.70 3.49
N GLY A 94 -30.69 -13.25 2.34
CA GLY A 94 -31.43 -13.19 1.09
C GLY A 94 -30.58 -12.71 -0.09
N GLU A 95 -31.03 -13.05 -1.29
CA GLU A 95 -30.41 -12.63 -2.54
C GLU A 95 -30.63 -11.12 -2.79
N TYR A 96 -29.59 -10.42 -3.21
CA TYR A 96 -29.68 -9.05 -3.70
C TYR A 96 -28.72 -8.80 -4.87
N ARG A 97 -28.86 -7.63 -5.50
CA ARG A 97 -28.02 -7.19 -6.63
C ARG A 97 -27.20 -5.96 -6.25
N ASP A 98 -25.91 -6.00 -6.52
CA ASP A 98 -25.01 -4.86 -6.39
C ASP A 98 -24.71 -4.23 -7.74
N ARG A 99 -24.93 -2.91 -7.81
CA ARG A 99 -24.74 -2.08 -9.01
C ARG A 99 -23.37 -1.44 -9.07
N PHE A 100 -22.62 -1.48 -7.97
CA PHE A 100 -21.32 -0.85 -7.88
C PHE A 100 -20.26 -1.85 -7.45
N MET A 101 -19.37 -2.18 -8.38
CA MET A 101 -18.25 -3.08 -8.14
C MET A 101 -16.95 -2.28 -8.11
N LEU A 102 -16.11 -2.56 -7.12
CA LEU A 102 -14.74 -2.02 -7.04
C LEU A 102 -13.79 -3.18 -6.80
N HIS A 103 -12.92 -3.44 -7.79
CA HIS A 103 -11.87 -4.44 -7.69
C HIS A 103 -10.52 -3.73 -7.47
N TYR A 104 -9.86 -4.09 -6.39
CA TYR A 104 -8.53 -3.60 -6.05
C TYR A 104 -7.50 -4.70 -6.28
N ASN A 105 -6.53 -4.42 -7.16
CA ASN A 105 -5.44 -5.34 -7.49
C ASN A 105 -4.12 -4.77 -6.98
N MET A 106 -3.36 -5.56 -6.23
CA MET A 106 -2.02 -5.20 -5.74
C MET A 106 -1.00 -6.23 -6.24
N PRO A 107 -0.48 -6.08 -7.46
CA PRO A 107 0.50 -7.03 -7.99
C PRO A 107 1.84 -6.90 -7.25
N PRO A 108 2.66 -7.96 -7.16
CA PRO A 108 3.89 -7.96 -6.36
C PRO A 108 4.94 -6.94 -6.86
N PHE A 109 4.93 -6.63 -8.17
CA PHE A 109 5.79 -5.59 -8.72
C PHE A 109 5.47 -4.18 -8.18
N ALA A 110 4.30 -3.96 -7.58
CA ALA A 110 3.93 -2.66 -7.02
C ALA A 110 4.82 -2.25 -5.83
N THR A 111 5.46 -3.21 -5.15
CA THR A 111 6.48 -2.98 -4.11
C THR A 111 7.88 -3.45 -4.53
N GLY A 112 8.07 -3.82 -5.80
CA GLY A 112 9.35 -4.33 -6.31
C GLY A 112 9.67 -5.77 -5.90
N GLU A 113 8.66 -6.54 -5.49
CA GLU A 113 8.82 -7.94 -5.06
C GLU A 113 8.37 -8.92 -6.17
N THR A 114 8.73 -10.19 -6.01
CA THR A 114 8.19 -11.29 -6.81
C THR A 114 7.12 -12.03 -6.00
N GLY A 115 6.13 -12.61 -6.67
CA GLY A 115 5.03 -13.29 -6.00
C GLY A 115 4.02 -13.85 -6.98
N ARG A 116 3.03 -14.58 -6.47
CA ARG A 116 1.93 -15.09 -7.28
C ARG A 116 1.04 -13.94 -7.75
N VAL A 117 0.62 -14.01 -9.00
CA VAL A 117 -0.43 -13.17 -9.60
C VAL A 117 -1.63 -14.06 -9.91
#